data_AF-A0A6G7ZBJ1-F1
#
_entry.id   AF-A0A6G7ZBJ1-F1
#
_cell.length_a   1.000
_cell.length_b   1.000
_cell.length_c   1.000
_cell.angle_alpha   90.00
_cell.angle_beta   90.00
_cell.angle_gamma   90.00
#
_symmetry.space_group_name_H-M   'P 1'
#
loop_
_entity.id
_entity.type
_entity.pdbx_description
1 polymer ?
#
loop_
_entity_poly.entity_id
_entity_poly.type
_entity_poly.pdbx_seq_one_letter_code
_entity_poly.pdbx_strand_id
1 'polypeptide(L)'
;MKHKVLNLHRYTDELYGYSSDLPEYRVIMRKLYVDYRDSNGNIVKNVLLECPKSPLERDRYKSLIELRIYTGLLYLPLHLDDLMVEEFGRDLCVIIDGMYDNEYDFVAFRLVVEKSMIEEMYEQIAHVFEIV
;
A
#
# COMPACT_ATOMS: atom_id res chain seq x y z
N MET A 1 -3.03 14.72 38.81
CA MET A 1 -2.62 13.76 37.78
C MET A 1 -3.83 12.90 37.43
N LYS A 2 -4.49 13.15 36.28
CA LYS A 2 -5.62 12.32 35.85
C LYS A 2 -5.05 10.96 35.42
N HIS A 3 -5.53 9.90 36.04
CA HIS A 3 -5.19 8.53 35.69
C HIS A 3 -5.51 8.29 34.21
N LYS A 4 -4.48 8.23 33.36
CA LYS A 4 -4.56 7.58 32.05
C LYS A 4 -4.80 6.11 32.35
N VAL A 5 -6.06 5.70 32.36
CA VAL A 5 -6.39 4.30 32.13
C VAL A 5 -5.96 4.04 30.70
N LEU A 6 -4.72 3.59 30.53
CA LEU A 6 -4.25 2.96 29.31
C LEU A 6 -5.30 1.90 28.97
N ASN A 7 -5.98 2.07 27.83
CA ASN A 7 -6.97 1.12 27.39
C ASN A 7 -6.21 -0.15 26.96
N LEU A 8 -5.89 -0.99 27.95
CA LEU A 8 -5.02 -2.17 27.83
C LEU A 8 -5.47 -3.07 26.67
N HIS A 9 -6.78 -3.14 26.44
CA HIS A 9 -7.36 -3.88 25.32
C HIS A 9 -6.88 -3.34 23.96
N ARG A 10 -6.88 -2.02 23.75
CA ARG A 10 -6.39 -1.43 22.49
C ARG A 10 -4.90 -1.69 22.26
N TYR A 11 -4.10 -1.73 23.32
CA TYR A 11 -2.67 -2.08 23.21
C TYR A 11 -2.48 -3.55 22.85
N THR A 12 -3.24 -4.45 23.47
CA THR A 12 -3.18 -5.87 23.13
C THR A 12 -3.67 -6.12 21.71
N ASP A 13 -4.72 -5.42 21.27
CA ASP A 13 -5.28 -5.56 19.92
C ASP A 13 -4.28 -5.11 18.86
N GLU A 14 -3.57 -4.01 19.09
CA GLU A 14 -2.52 -3.51 18.21
C GLU A 14 -1.30 -4.46 18.16
N LEU A 15 -0.92 -4.99 19.32
CA LEU A 15 0.24 -5.88 19.43
C LEU A 15 -0.02 -7.24 18.75
N TYR A 16 -1.22 -7.81 18.92
CA TYR A 16 -1.55 -9.16 18.48
C TYR A 16 -2.44 -9.23 17.23
N GLY A 17 -3.06 -8.13 16.81
CA GLY A 17 -3.75 -7.99 15.52
C GLY A 17 -5.22 -8.43 15.55
N TYR A 18 -6.07 -7.79 16.36
CA TYR A 18 -7.50 -8.07 16.39
C TYR A 18 -8.35 -6.80 16.54
N SER A 19 -8.89 -6.30 15.43
CA SER A 19 -10.10 -5.45 15.44
C SER A 19 -10.93 -5.69 14.17
N SER A 20 -12.24 -5.48 14.26
CA SER A 20 -13.17 -5.60 13.12
C SER A 20 -12.92 -4.55 12.04
N ASP A 21 -12.36 -3.40 12.43
CA ASP A 21 -12.02 -2.28 11.57
C ASP A 21 -10.57 -1.88 11.82
N LEU A 22 -9.75 -1.81 10.76
CA LEU A 22 -8.38 -1.33 10.87
C LEU A 22 -8.34 0.21 10.91
N PRO A 23 -7.48 0.78 11.76
CA PRO A 23 -7.27 2.22 11.81
C PRO A 23 -6.49 2.72 10.58
N GLU A 24 -6.63 4.00 10.26
CA GLU A 24 -6.00 4.62 9.08
C GLU A 24 -4.46 4.49 9.06
N TYR A 25 -3.82 4.50 10.23
CA TYR A 25 -2.36 4.30 10.35
C TYR A 25 -1.89 2.88 10.06
N ARG A 26 -2.79 1.95 9.70
CA ARG A 26 -2.48 0.60 9.20
C ARG A 26 -2.69 0.48 7.69
N VAL A 27 -2.84 1.62 7.02
CA VAL A 27 -3.04 1.71 5.57
C VAL A 27 -1.80 2.33 4.93
N ILE A 28 -1.19 1.59 4.00
CA ILE A 28 -0.03 2.06 3.23
C ILE A 28 -0.46 2.30 1.79
N MET A 29 -0.13 3.48 1.27
CA MET A 29 -0.34 3.82 -0.14
C MET A 29 0.89 3.43 -0.95
N ARG A 30 0.82 2.29 -1.64
CA ARG A 30 1.94 1.72 -2.41
C ARG A 30 2.25 2.55 -3.66
N LYS A 31 3.46 2.37 -4.19
CA LYS A 31 3.84 2.89 -5.51
C LYS A 31 3.51 1.87 -6.59
N LEU A 32 2.87 2.33 -7.66
CA LEU A 32 2.60 1.52 -8.85
C LEU A 32 3.70 1.73 -9.88
N TYR A 33 4.52 0.72 -10.08
CA TYR A 33 5.50 0.69 -11.17
C TYR A 33 5.03 -0.21 -12.29
N VAL A 34 5.27 0.19 -13.53
CA VAL A 34 4.88 -0.55 -14.71
C VAL A 34 6.05 -0.71 -15.69
N ASP A 35 5.93 -1.76 -16.49
CA ASP A 35 6.70 -1.93 -17.70
C ASP A 35 5.70 -1.86 -18.88
N TYR A 36 5.97 -1.04 -19.89
CA TYR A 36 5.12 -0.90 -21.08
C TYR A 36 5.93 -0.94 -22.37
N ARG A 37 5.27 -1.25 -23.48
CA ARG A 37 5.85 -1.20 -24.82
C ARG A 37 5.62 0.17 -25.44
N ASP A 38 6.70 0.83 -25.86
CA ASP A 38 6.62 2.11 -26.58
C ASP A 38 6.16 1.92 -28.04
N SER A 39 5.95 3.04 -28.74
CA SER A 39 5.54 3.04 -30.15
C SER A 39 6.54 2.40 -31.12
N ASN A 40 7.79 2.25 -30.71
CA ASN A 40 8.84 1.59 -31.50
C ASN A 40 8.95 0.08 -31.17
N GLY A 41 8.13 -0.41 -30.24
CA GLY A 41 8.15 -1.80 -29.79
C GLY A 41 9.14 -2.10 -28.66
N ASN A 42 9.85 -1.10 -28.13
CA ASN A 42 10.79 -1.28 -27.03
C ASN A 42 10.06 -1.35 -25.68
N ILE A 43 10.59 -2.15 -24.76
CA ILE A 43 10.05 -2.22 -23.39
C ILE A 43 10.72 -1.14 -22.53
N VAL A 44 9.92 -0.19 -22.06
CA VAL A 44 10.30 0.78 -21.03
C VAL A 44 9.95 0.18 -19.68
N LYS A 45 10.91 0.16 -18.74
CA LYS A 45 10.78 -0.55 -17.46
C LYS A 45 10.81 0.37 -16.26
N ASN A 46 10.20 -0.07 -15.16
CA ASN A 46 10.20 0.60 -13.85
C ASN A 46 9.64 2.02 -13.90
N VAL A 47 8.61 2.25 -14.70
CA VAL A 47 7.99 3.57 -14.80
C VAL A 47 7.03 3.72 -13.63
N LEU A 48 7.24 4.73 -12.79
CA LEU A 48 6.27 5.10 -11.76
C LEU A 48 5.06 5.73 -12.45
N LEU A 49 3.88 5.13 -12.27
CA LEU A 49 2.64 5.73 -12.74
C LEU A 49 2.12 6.74 -11.72
N GLU A 50 1.73 7.89 -12.24
CA GLU A 50 1.08 8.94 -11.47
C GLU A 50 -0.43 8.71 -11.41
N CYS A 51 -1.07 9.22 -10.36
CA CYS A 51 -2.50 9.12 -10.18
C CYS A 51 -3.27 9.72 -11.39
N PRO A 52 -4.27 9.02 -11.95
CA PRO A 52 -5.08 9.54 -13.07
C PRO A 52 -5.78 10.86 -12.74
N LYS A 53 -6.16 11.63 -13.78
CA LYS A 53 -6.89 12.91 -13.58
C LYS A 53 -8.39 12.72 -13.38
N SER A 54 -8.98 11.71 -14.02
CA SER A 54 -10.42 11.42 -13.94
C SER A 54 -10.84 11.05 -12.51
N PRO A 55 -11.91 11.64 -11.94
CA PRO A 55 -12.38 11.29 -10.59
C PRO A 55 -12.63 9.79 -10.39
N LEU A 56 -13.30 9.13 -11.34
CA LEU A 56 -13.60 7.70 -11.25
C LEU A 56 -12.34 6.85 -11.25
N GLU A 57 -11.39 7.17 -12.13
CA GLU A 57 -10.13 6.42 -12.24
C GLU A 57 -9.19 6.70 -11.06
N ARG A 58 -9.28 7.87 -10.42
CA ARG A 58 -8.58 8.16 -9.16
C ARG A 58 -9.00 7.21 -8.05
N ASP A 59 -10.30 6.94 -7.90
CA ASP A 59 -10.78 6.04 -6.85
C ASP A 59 -10.36 4.59 -7.11
N ARG A 60 -10.39 4.16 -8.38
CA ARG A 60 -9.90 2.84 -8.81
C ARG A 60 -8.39 2.70 -8.60
N TYR A 61 -7.62 3.72 -8.99
CA TYR A 61 -6.18 3.79 -8.76
C TYR A 61 -5.86 3.74 -7.27
N LYS A 62 -6.53 4.56 -6.45
CA LYS A 62 -6.34 4.57 -4.99
C LYS A 62 -6.62 3.20 -4.39
N SER A 63 -7.73 2.57 -4.78
CA SER A 63 -8.10 1.23 -4.30
C SER A 63 -7.07 0.17 -4.68
N LEU A 64 -6.47 0.27 -5.87
CA LEU A 64 -5.41 -0.63 -6.32
C LEU A 64 -4.13 -0.49 -5.47
N ILE A 65 -3.69 0.74 -5.23
CA ILE A 65 -2.44 0.98 -4.50
C ILE A 65 -2.57 0.91 -2.97
N GLU A 66 -3.79 0.95 -2.43
CA GLU A 66 -4.05 0.81 -1.01
C GLU A 66 -3.68 -0.60 -0.51
N LEU A 67 -2.86 -0.68 0.53
CA LEU A 67 -2.53 -1.91 1.25
C LEU A 67 -2.97 -1.77 2.71
N ARG A 68 -3.78 -2.71 3.18
CA ARG A 68 -4.26 -2.77 4.56
C ARG A 68 -3.52 -3.86 5.33
N ILE A 69 -2.88 -3.48 6.43
CA ILE A 69 -2.05 -4.39 7.22
C ILE A 69 -2.87 -5.07 8.33
N TYR A 70 -3.34 -6.29 8.05
CA TYR A 70 -4.11 -7.13 8.98
C TYR A 70 -3.20 -8.00 9.85
N THR A 71 -2.19 -7.41 10.49
CA THR A 71 -1.22 -8.16 11.29
C THR A 71 -0.78 -7.34 12.50
N GLY A 72 -0.78 -7.96 13.69
CA GLY A 72 -0.31 -7.31 14.91
C GLY A 72 1.17 -6.94 14.85
N LEU A 73 1.58 -5.91 15.59
CA LEU A 73 2.96 -5.42 15.61
C LEU A 73 3.98 -6.51 15.95
N LEU A 74 3.60 -7.48 16.77
CA LEU A 74 4.48 -8.58 17.18
C LEU A 74 4.89 -9.47 15.99
N TYR A 75 3.98 -9.67 15.04
CA TYR A 75 4.19 -10.59 13.91
C TYR A 75 4.55 -9.87 12.62
N LEU A 76 4.26 -8.57 12.52
CA LEU A 76 4.50 -7.78 11.31
C LEU A 76 5.93 -7.93 10.74
N PRO A 77 7.02 -7.92 11.55
CA PRO A 77 8.38 -8.08 11.03
C PRO A 77 8.62 -9.37 10.25
N LEU A 78 7.86 -10.44 10.54
CA LEU A 78 7.97 -11.73 9.87
C LEU A 78 7.37 -11.72 8.46
N HIS A 79 6.52 -10.73 8.17
CA HIS A 79 5.77 -10.61 6.92
C HIS A 79 6.21 -9.39 6.10
N LEU A 80 7.15 -8.58 6.59
CA LEU A 80 7.54 -7.34 5.91
C LEU A 80 8.05 -7.62 4.50
N ASP A 81 8.93 -8.59 4.32
CA ASP A 81 9.49 -8.93 3.00
C ASP A 81 8.41 -9.30 1.99
N ASP A 82 7.38 -10.04 2.42
CA ASP A 82 6.24 -10.43 1.57
C ASP A 82 5.35 -9.23 1.19
N LEU A 83 5.35 -8.17 2.00
CA LEU A 83 4.58 -6.95 1.76
C LEU A 83 5.32 -5.93 0.90
N MET A 84 6.65 -6.06 0.76
CA MET A 84 7.48 -5.06 0.08
C MET A 84 7.16 -4.94 -1.41
N VAL A 85 6.94 -6.05 -2.10
CA VAL A 85 6.73 -6.07 -3.54
C VAL A 85 5.69 -7.12 -3.92
N GLU A 86 4.68 -6.69 -4.66
CA GLU A 86 3.68 -7.57 -5.28
C GLU A 86 3.73 -7.39 -6.79
N GLU A 87 4.05 -8.46 -7.54
CA GLU A 87 4.22 -8.43 -8.99
C GLU A 87 3.06 -9.14 -9.70
N PHE A 88 2.64 -8.58 -10.83
CA PHE A 88 1.52 -9.10 -11.60
C PHE A 88 1.82 -9.15 -13.09
N GLY A 89 1.30 -10.21 -13.72
CA GLY A 89 1.38 -10.44 -15.15
C GLY A 89 0.34 -9.66 -15.95
N ARG A 90 0.31 -9.96 -17.26
CA ARG A 90 -0.47 -9.23 -18.26
C ARG A 90 -1.99 -9.20 -18.01
N ASP A 91 -2.57 -10.23 -17.41
CA ASP A 91 -4.03 -10.33 -17.28
C ASP A 91 -4.64 -9.21 -16.41
N LEU A 92 -3.90 -8.75 -15.40
CA LEU A 92 -4.32 -7.62 -14.55
C LEU A 92 -3.94 -6.26 -15.16
N CYS A 93 -3.03 -6.23 -16.14
CA CYS A 93 -2.63 -5.00 -16.83
C CYS A 93 -3.81 -4.36 -17.60
N VAL A 94 -4.77 -5.16 -18.07
CA VAL A 94 -5.98 -4.65 -18.76
C VAL A 94 -6.80 -3.73 -17.85
N ILE A 95 -6.84 -4.01 -16.55
CA ILE A 95 -7.57 -3.18 -15.58
C ILE A 95 -6.90 -1.82 -15.45
N ILE A 96 -5.56 -1.80 -15.39
CA ILE A 96 -4.76 -0.57 -15.30
C ILE A 96 -4.86 0.22 -16.60
N ASP A 97 -4.79 -0.44 -17.75
CA ASP A 97 -4.88 0.19 -19.06
C ASP A 97 -6.18 1.00 -19.23
N GLY A 98 -7.29 0.40 -18.79
CA GLY A 98 -8.58 1.10 -18.75
C GLY A 98 -8.63 2.32 -17.82
N MET A 99 -7.72 2.46 -16.85
CA MET A 99 -7.64 3.67 -16.00
C MET A 99 -6.91 4.84 -16.66
N TYR A 100 -6.11 4.55 -17.68
CA TYR A 100 -5.30 5.52 -18.42
C TYR A 100 -5.73 5.62 -19.89
N ASP A 101 -7.03 5.46 -20.16
CA ASP A 101 -7.64 5.62 -21.49
C ASP A 101 -6.96 4.79 -22.62
N ASN A 102 -6.33 3.67 -22.25
CA ASN A 102 -5.53 2.83 -23.15
C ASN A 102 -4.32 3.53 -23.78
N GLU A 103 -3.71 4.50 -23.07
CA GLU A 103 -2.51 5.21 -23.51
C GLU A 103 -1.26 4.32 -23.57
N TYR A 104 -1.24 3.17 -22.89
CA TYR A 104 -0.04 2.36 -22.70
C TYR A 104 -0.24 0.88 -23.05
N ASP A 105 0.66 0.28 -23.83
CA ASP A 105 0.70 -1.18 -23.98
C ASP A 105 1.45 -1.83 -22.80
N PHE A 106 0.75 -2.01 -21.68
CA PHE A 106 1.32 -2.56 -20.45
C PHE A 106 1.71 -4.04 -20.59
N VAL A 107 2.89 -4.37 -20.07
CA VAL A 107 3.46 -5.73 -20.09
C VAL A 107 3.38 -6.38 -18.71
N ALA A 108 3.73 -5.62 -17.68
CA ALA A 108 3.73 -6.06 -16.28
C ALA A 108 3.59 -4.84 -15.37
N PHE A 109 3.14 -5.08 -14.15
CA PHE A 109 3.20 -4.07 -13.10
C PHE A 109 3.56 -4.67 -11.75
N ARG A 110 3.96 -3.79 -10.85
CA ARG A 110 4.31 -4.13 -9.48
C ARG A 110 3.88 -3.03 -8.53
N LEU A 111 3.38 -3.45 -7.38
CA LEU A 111 3.04 -2.59 -6.26
C LEU A 111 4.18 -2.68 -5.26
N VAL A 112 4.75 -1.54 -4.90
CA VAL A 112 5.93 -1.45 -4.06
C VAL A 112 5.62 -0.68 -2.79
N VAL A 113 5.93 -1.27 -1.65
CA VAL A 113 6.05 -0.59 -0.36
C VAL A 113 7.51 -0.21 -0.17
N GLU A 114 7.79 1.08 0.01
CA GLU A 114 9.14 1.52 0.35
C GLU A 114 9.36 1.46 1.86
N LYS A 115 10.62 1.27 2.27
CA LYS A 115 10.97 1.20 3.69
C LYS A 115 10.50 2.42 4.49
N SER A 116 10.59 3.61 3.90
CA SER A 116 10.12 4.86 4.52
C SER A 116 8.61 4.86 4.83
N MET A 117 7.80 4.15 4.03
CA MET A 117 6.35 4.04 4.26
C MET A 117 6.05 3.15 5.49
N ILE A 118 6.85 2.12 5.69
CA ILE A 118 6.79 1.26 6.89
C ILE A 118 7.25 2.05 8.13
N GLU A 119 8.33 2.81 8.00
CA GLU A 119 8.83 3.68 9.07
C GLU A 119 7.77 4.72 9.48
N GLU A 120 7.12 5.39 8.51
CA GLU A 120 6.02 6.32 8.77
C GLU A 120 4.84 5.64 9.47
N MET A 121 4.46 4.44 9.05
CA MET A 121 3.41 3.66 9.71
C MET A 121 3.75 3.39 11.18
N TYR A 122 4.99 2.98 11.48
CA TYR A 122 5.44 2.77 12.86
C TYR A 122 5.44 4.07 13.68
N GLU A 123 5.84 5.21 13.09
CA GLU A 123 5.80 6.52 13.75
C GLU A 123 4.37 6.94 14.10
N GLN A 124 3.42 6.73 13.18
CA GLN A 124 2.00 7.02 13.42
C GLN A 124 1.42 6.16 14.55
N ILE A 125 1.78 4.87 14.58
CA ILE A 125 1.40 3.96 15.66
C ILE A 125 2.00 4.45 16.99
N ALA A 126 3.30 4.74 17.04
CA ALA A 126 3.95 5.25 18.24
C ALA A 126 3.28 6.53 18.77
N HIS A 127 2.90 7.44 17.88
CA HIS A 127 2.18 8.67 18.24
C HIS A 127 0.80 8.39 18.85
N VAL A 128 0.01 7.50 18.23
CA VAL A 128 -1.35 7.14 18.69
C VAL A 128 -1.33 6.47 20.07
N PHE A 129 -0.31 5.65 20.32
CA PHE A 129 -0.14 4.95 21.59
C PHE A 129 0.81 5.68 22.56
N GLU A 130 1.21 6.92 22.25
CA GLU A 130 2.07 7.75 23.10
C GLU A 130 3.35 7.00 23.57
N ILE A 131 3.88 6.13 22.70
CA ILE A 131 5.12 5.39 22.91
C ILE A 131 6.25 6.34 22.51
N VAL A 132 7.10 6.70 23.48
CA VAL A 132 8.25 7.61 23.30
C VAL A 132 9.50 6.83 22.93
#